data_AF-A0AAW2HZL4-F1
#
_entry.id   AF-A0AAW2HZL4-F1
#
_cell.length_a   1.000
_cell.length_b   1.000
_cell.length_c   1.000
_cell.angle_alpha   90.00
_cell.angle_beta   90.00
_cell.angle_gamma   90.00
#
_symmetry.space_group_name_H-M   'P 1'
#
loop_
_entity.id
_entity.type
_entity.pdbx_description
1 polymer ?
#
loop_
_entity_poly.entity_id
_entity_poly.type
_entity_poly.pdbx_seq_one_letter_code
_entity_poly.pdbx_strand_id
1 'polypeptide(L)'
;MRSWLFVLVAVACACDGSFGNDQNLRTCEPIRVDLCKHLGYNKTGMPNLVGHELQGDADFTLQTFSPLIQYGCSAQLQFFLCSVYVPMCTEKVSFPIGPCRSLCESVQTRCFPVLQGFGFTWPSALECSKFPVENNHEHMCMEGPGEKDSPAAAVTPSLARHPPSKHNVHVAPCAKYSRSNFYVYVNRSGRCAPLCDKDVLFSAKDKKLAEVWLSVSAALCFVSSLLAVFTFLVDSGGGRFRYPERPLAFLALCYNLASVGWGVRAAAGRNAVACHPDPNYTSQLLLSQDGLGNANCAVVFLLLYYFGNAAAVW
;
A
#
# COMPACT_ATOMS: atom_id res chain seq x y z
N MET A 1 40.23 4.76 -28.42
CA MET A 1 39.59 3.84 -27.45
C MET A 1 38.93 4.73 -26.40
N ARG A 2 37.67 5.14 -26.65
CA ARG A 2 36.41 4.50 -26.25
C ARG A 2 35.90 5.01 -24.90
N SER A 3 34.81 5.79 -25.00
CA SER A 3 33.66 5.92 -24.08
C SER A 3 33.96 6.59 -22.74
N TRP A 4 33.14 7.50 -22.21
CA TRP A 4 31.69 7.41 -22.07
C TRP A 4 30.97 8.74 -22.34
N LEU A 5 29.87 8.64 -23.10
CA LEU A 5 28.90 9.69 -23.37
C LEU A 5 28.10 10.02 -22.10
N PHE A 6 27.93 11.31 -21.85
CA PHE A 6 26.81 11.86 -21.09
C PHE A 6 25.59 11.96 -22.02
N VAL A 7 24.46 11.41 -21.60
CA VAL A 7 23.14 11.72 -22.17
C VAL A 7 22.18 11.94 -21.00
N LEU A 8 21.91 13.21 -20.69
CA LEU A 8 20.73 13.64 -19.94
C LEU A 8 19.81 14.31 -20.97
N VAL A 9 18.73 13.62 -21.35
CA VAL A 9 17.65 14.21 -22.15
C VAL A 9 16.68 14.87 -21.18
N ALA A 10 16.64 16.19 -21.19
CA ALA A 10 15.54 16.96 -20.63
C ALA A 10 14.40 17.00 -21.66
N VAL A 11 13.25 16.42 -21.31
CA VAL A 11 12.02 16.57 -22.10
C VAL A 11 11.27 17.79 -21.55
N ALA A 12 11.24 18.86 -22.33
CA ALA A 12 10.31 19.96 -22.13
C ALA A 12 9.03 19.67 -22.92
N CYS A 13 7.91 19.47 -22.22
CA CYS A 13 6.58 19.47 -22.84
C CYS A 13 6.08 20.91 -22.94
N ALA A 14 5.93 21.41 -24.16
CA ALA A 14 5.08 22.55 -24.46
C ALA A 14 3.64 22.03 -24.64
N CYS A 15 2.71 22.50 -23.82
CA CYS A 15 1.27 22.31 -24.06
C CYS A 15 0.74 23.54 -24.80
N ASP A 16 0.40 23.36 -26.07
CA ASP A 16 -0.41 24.31 -26.83
C ASP A 16 -1.88 23.92 -26.64
N GLY A 17 -2.61 24.76 -25.92
CA GLY A 17 -4.02 24.53 -25.58
C GLY A 17 -4.94 25.15 -26.61
N SER A 18 -5.39 24.35 -27.58
CA SER A 18 -6.55 24.69 -28.41
C SER A 18 -7.76 23.89 -27.93
N PHE A 19 -8.66 24.55 -27.20
CA PHE A 19 -9.95 24.00 -26.78
C PHE A 19 -10.92 24.00 -27.97
N GLY A 20 -10.99 22.88 -28.68
CA GLY A 20 -12.11 22.53 -29.55
C GLY A 20 -13.23 21.89 -28.74
N ASN A 21 -14.35 22.57 -28.62
CA ASN A 21 -15.58 22.06 -28.01
C ASN A 21 -16.28 21.14 -29.02
N ASP A 22 -16.08 19.84 -28.91
CA ASP A 22 -16.81 18.82 -29.67
C ASP A 22 -17.60 17.94 -28.70
N GLN A 23 -18.84 17.62 -29.04
CA GLN A 23 -19.72 16.85 -28.15
C GLN A 23 -19.12 15.46 -27.94
N ASN A 24 -18.53 15.26 -26.75
CA ASN A 24 -17.72 14.09 -26.40
C ASN A 24 -18.51 12.78 -26.48
N LEU A 25 -18.51 12.16 -27.65
CA LEU A 25 -18.68 10.72 -27.77
C LEU A 25 -17.46 10.10 -27.08
N ARG A 26 -17.62 9.59 -25.86
CA ARG A 26 -16.52 8.98 -25.11
C ARG A 26 -15.87 7.88 -25.94
N THR A 27 -14.57 7.97 -26.14
CA THR A 27 -13.81 6.98 -26.89
C THR A 27 -13.60 5.75 -26.03
N CYS A 28 -14.19 4.62 -26.42
CA CYS A 28 -13.96 3.34 -25.76
C CYS A 28 -12.58 2.79 -26.16
N GLU A 29 -11.80 2.35 -25.18
CA GLU A 29 -10.48 1.76 -25.37
C GLU A 29 -10.43 0.28 -24.93
N PRO A 30 -9.53 -0.53 -25.50
CA PRO A 30 -9.41 -1.94 -25.10
C PRO A 30 -8.91 -2.07 -23.66
N ILE A 31 -9.40 -3.09 -22.96
CA ILE A 31 -8.99 -3.41 -21.59
C ILE A 31 -7.55 -3.93 -21.58
N ARG A 32 -6.68 -3.26 -20.82
CA ARG A 32 -5.26 -3.64 -20.64
C ARG A 32 -5.02 -4.34 -19.31
N VAL A 33 -5.88 -4.11 -18.31
CA VAL A 33 -5.80 -4.67 -16.97
C VAL A 33 -5.98 -6.20 -17.00
N ASP A 34 -4.93 -6.95 -16.62
CA ASP A 34 -4.92 -8.41 -16.72
C ASP A 34 -6.04 -9.09 -15.92
N LEU A 35 -6.31 -8.60 -14.71
CA LEU A 35 -7.38 -9.10 -13.84
C LEU A 35 -8.76 -8.99 -14.50
N CYS A 36 -8.97 -8.00 -15.36
CA CYS A 36 -10.27 -7.69 -15.96
C CYS A 36 -10.43 -8.19 -17.40
N LYS A 37 -9.50 -9.01 -17.89
CA LYS A 37 -9.65 -9.67 -19.19
C LYS A 37 -10.68 -10.79 -19.09
N HIS A 38 -11.39 -11.04 -20.20
CA HIS A 38 -12.34 -12.15 -20.35
C HIS A 38 -13.60 -12.11 -19.45
N LEU A 39 -14.05 -10.91 -19.03
CA LEU A 39 -15.25 -10.72 -18.20
C LEU A 39 -16.58 -10.62 -18.97
N GLY A 40 -16.56 -10.91 -20.28
CA GLY A 40 -17.73 -10.77 -21.17
C GLY A 40 -17.79 -9.45 -21.94
N TYR A 41 -16.88 -8.51 -21.66
CA TYR A 41 -16.64 -7.31 -22.45
C TYR A 41 -15.14 -7.03 -22.55
N ASN A 42 -14.73 -6.35 -23.63
CA ASN A 42 -13.31 -6.11 -23.96
C ASN A 42 -12.95 -4.63 -24.11
N LYS A 43 -13.94 -3.73 -24.01
CA LYS A 43 -13.76 -2.28 -24.13
C LYS A 43 -14.21 -1.59 -22.84
N THR A 44 -13.42 -0.64 -22.38
CA THR A 44 -13.68 0.23 -21.23
C THR A 44 -13.65 1.70 -21.65
N GLY A 45 -14.16 2.57 -20.79
CA GLY A 45 -14.15 4.02 -20.99
C GLY A 45 -13.64 4.70 -19.73
N MET A 46 -12.76 5.70 -19.92
CA MET A 46 -12.20 6.51 -18.84
C MET A 46 -12.81 7.93 -18.84
N PRO A 47 -12.82 8.66 -17.71
CA PRO A 47 -12.57 8.16 -16.36
C PRO A 47 -13.56 7.08 -15.89
N ASN A 48 -13.09 6.20 -15.00
CA ASN A 48 -13.92 5.15 -14.39
C ASN A 48 -14.87 5.71 -13.30
N LEU A 49 -15.66 4.84 -12.64
CA LEU A 49 -16.64 5.26 -11.64
C LEU A 49 -16.01 5.81 -10.34
N VAL A 50 -14.71 5.59 -10.14
CA VAL A 50 -13.95 6.05 -8.96
C VAL A 50 -13.12 7.31 -9.29
N GLY A 51 -13.11 7.74 -10.56
CA GLY A 51 -12.43 8.94 -11.02
C GLY A 51 -10.97 8.73 -11.43
N HIS A 52 -10.51 7.50 -11.65
CA HIS A 52 -9.21 7.30 -12.32
C HIS A 52 -9.34 7.66 -13.79
N GLU A 53 -8.35 8.40 -14.31
CA GLU A 53 -8.26 8.79 -15.72
C GLU A 53 -7.52 7.74 -16.57
N LEU A 54 -6.66 6.94 -15.96
CA LEU A 54 -5.82 5.93 -16.63
C LEU A 54 -6.12 4.52 -16.14
N GLN A 55 -6.16 3.54 -17.06
CA GLN A 55 -6.31 2.12 -16.70
C GLN A 55 -5.19 1.61 -15.79
N GLY A 56 -3.98 2.17 -15.88
CA GLY A 56 -2.85 1.79 -15.02
C GLY A 56 -3.09 2.10 -13.53
N ASP A 57 -3.72 3.24 -13.23
CA ASP A 57 -4.06 3.63 -11.85
C ASP A 57 -5.18 2.74 -11.29
N ALA A 58 -6.13 2.38 -12.16
CA ALA A 58 -7.16 1.40 -11.85
C ALA A 58 -6.56 0.00 -11.58
N ASP A 59 -5.60 -0.45 -12.37
CA ASP A 59 -4.89 -1.72 -12.16
C ASP A 59 -4.16 -1.73 -10.81
N PHE A 60 -3.37 -0.69 -10.51
CA PHE A 60 -2.67 -0.58 -9.22
C PHE A 60 -3.62 -0.69 -8.03
N THR A 61 -4.79 -0.04 -8.11
CA THR A 61 -5.82 -0.12 -7.07
C THR A 61 -6.45 -1.52 -7.02
N LEU A 62 -6.76 -2.12 -8.16
CA LEU A 62 -7.33 -3.48 -8.24
C LEU A 62 -6.40 -4.54 -7.65
N GLN A 63 -5.08 -4.40 -7.82
CA GLN A 63 -4.09 -5.31 -7.24
C GLN A 63 -4.16 -5.36 -5.70
N THR A 64 -4.63 -4.30 -5.04
CA THR A 64 -4.82 -4.29 -3.57
C THR A 64 -5.92 -5.25 -3.12
N PHE A 65 -6.86 -5.59 -4.01
CA PHE A 65 -7.94 -6.55 -3.75
C PHE A 65 -7.56 -7.99 -4.10
N SER A 66 -6.40 -8.24 -4.73
CA SER A 66 -5.93 -9.58 -5.10
C SER A 66 -5.99 -10.61 -3.94
N PRO A 67 -5.60 -10.28 -2.69
CA PRO A 67 -5.74 -11.20 -1.57
C PRO A 67 -7.19 -11.58 -1.26
N LEU A 68 -8.14 -10.65 -1.41
CA LEU A 68 -9.57 -10.90 -1.15
C LEU A 68 -10.20 -11.72 -2.28
N ILE A 69 -9.77 -11.49 -3.52
CA ILE A 69 -10.15 -12.31 -4.69
C ILE A 69 -9.66 -13.75 -4.51
N GLN A 70 -8.40 -13.93 -4.11
CA GLN A 70 -7.83 -15.25 -3.84
C GLN A 70 -8.47 -15.94 -2.64
N TYR A 71 -8.92 -15.19 -1.64
CA TYR A 71 -9.69 -15.73 -0.51
C TYR A 71 -11.02 -16.36 -0.99
N GLY A 72 -11.62 -15.83 -2.06
CA GLY A 72 -12.77 -16.46 -2.71
C GLY A 72 -14.09 -16.32 -1.94
N CYS A 73 -14.33 -15.18 -1.29
CA CYS A 73 -15.58 -14.93 -0.54
C CYS A 73 -16.84 -14.91 -1.43
N SER A 74 -16.72 -14.46 -2.68
CA SER A 74 -17.78 -14.55 -3.70
C SER A 74 -17.15 -14.83 -5.06
N ALA A 75 -17.81 -15.66 -5.87
CA ALA A 75 -17.41 -15.92 -7.24
C ALA A 75 -17.56 -14.67 -8.15
N GLN A 76 -18.34 -13.68 -7.71
CA GLN A 76 -18.64 -12.46 -8.46
C GLN A 76 -17.75 -11.27 -8.09
N LEU A 77 -16.88 -11.40 -7.06
CA LEU A 77 -16.06 -10.30 -6.58
C LEU A 77 -15.17 -9.69 -7.67
N GLN A 78 -14.49 -10.54 -8.46
CA GLN A 78 -13.64 -10.08 -9.56
C GLN A 78 -14.44 -9.29 -10.60
N PHE A 79 -15.59 -9.81 -11.01
CA PHE A 79 -16.48 -9.14 -11.95
C PHE A 79 -16.97 -7.80 -11.40
N PHE A 80 -17.41 -7.77 -10.14
CA PHE A 80 -17.85 -6.55 -9.47
C PHE A 80 -16.75 -5.49 -9.41
N LEU A 81 -15.54 -5.83 -8.95
CA LEU A 81 -14.43 -4.88 -8.89
C LEU A 81 -14.10 -4.31 -10.28
N CYS A 82 -14.01 -5.18 -11.29
CA CYS A 82 -13.74 -4.74 -12.65
C CYS A 82 -14.87 -3.88 -13.21
N SER A 83 -16.15 -4.16 -12.91
CA SER A 83 -17.27 -3.32 -13.34
C SER A 83 -17.25 -1.90 -12.74
N VAL A 84 -16.54 -1.68 -11.63
CA VAL A 84 -16.38 -0.36 -11.00
C VAL A 84 -15.13 0.35 -11.52
N TYR A 85 -13.99 -0.34 -11.52
CA TYR A 85 -12.68 0.25 -11.85
C TYR A 85 -12.36 0.25 -13.34
N VAL A 86 -12.93 -0.67 -14.11
CA VAL A 86 -12.73 -0.86 -15.55
C VAL A 86 -14.10 -1.15 -16.21
N PRO A 87 -15.06 -0.21 -16.12
CA PRO A 87 -16.45 -0.43 -16.50
C PRO A 87 -16.62 -0.70 -18.00
N MET A 88 -17.75 -1.30 -18.38
CA MET A 88 -18.04 -1.56 -19.79
C MET A 88 -18.31 -0.26 -20.55
N CYS A 89 -17.75 -0.13 -21.75
CA CYS A 89 -18.01 0.98 -22.67
C CYS A 89 -18.53 0.49 -24.02
N THR A 90 -19.52 1.20 -24.56
CA THR A 90 -20.08 0.96 -25.90
C THR A 90 -20.29 2.29 -26.61
N GLU A 91 -20.07 2.33 -27.92
CA GLU A 91 -20.21 3.55 -28.73
C GLU A 91 -21.66 4.07 -28.79
N LYS A 92 -22.64 3.24 -28.37
CA LYS A 92 -24.06 3.61 -28.31
C LYS A 92 -24.43 4.41 -27.06
N VAL A 93 -23.55 4.49 -26.07
CA VAL A 93 -23.83 5.06 -24.74
C VAL A 93 -22.69 6.00 -24.34
N SER A 94 -23.02 7.22 -23.91
CA SER A 94 -22.03 8.26 -23.61
C SER A 94 -21.36 8.11 -22.23
N PHE A 95 -21.83 7.18 -21.39
CA PHE A 95 -21.34 6.93 -20.04
C PHE A 95 -20.91 5.47 -19.84
N PRO A 96 -19.89 5.22 -19.00
CA PRO A 96 -19.49 3.86 -18.66
C PRO A 96 -20.59 3.13 -17.88
N ILE A 97 -20.84 1.87 -18.24
CA ILE A 97 -21.83 1.01 -17.61
C ILE A 97 -21.13 0.25 -16.48
N GLY A 98 -21.60 0.44 -15.25
CA GLY A 98 -21.07 -0.19 -14.03
C GLY A 98 -21.94 -1.35 -13.50
N PRO A 99 -21.75 -1.78 -12.24
CA PRO A 99 -22.56 -2.83 -11.63
C PRO A 99 -23.95 -2.33 -11.23
N CYS A 100 -24.92 -3.24 -11.18
CA CYS A 100 -26.18 -3.01 -10.49
C CYS A 100 -26.00 -3.13 -8.97
N ARG A 101 -26.92 -2.54 -8.21
CA ARG A 101 -26.92 -2.57 -6.74
C ARG A 101 -27.02 -4.00 -6.19
N SER A 102 -27.86 -4.84 -6.80
CA SER A 102 -28.02 -6.25 -6.42
C SER A 102 -26.70 -7.04 -6.46
N LEU A 103 -25.88 -6.82 -7.50
CA LEU A 103 -24.54 -7.40 -7.61
C LEU A 103 -23.63 -6.92 -6.49
N CYS A 104 -23.63 -5.61 -6.20
CA CYS A 104 -22.85 -5.04 -5.11
C CYS A 104 -23.25 -5.63 -3.75
N GLU A 105 -24.55 -5.66 -3.43
CA GLU A 105 -25.07 -6.15 -2.16
C GLU A 105 -24.78 -7.64 -1.96
N SER A 106 -24.88 -8.44 -3.03
CA SER A 106 -24.52 -9.86 -3.01
C SER A 106 -23.04 -10.07 -2.65
N VAL A 107 -22.14 -9.34 -3.30
CA VAL A 107 -20.69 -9.40 -3.02
C VAL A 107 -20.38 -8.85 -1.63
N GLN A 108 -20.98 -7.72 -1.26
CA GLN A 108 -20.78 -7.07 0.04
C GLN A 108 -21.20 -8.01 1.17
N THR A 109 -22.36 -8.66 1.08
CA THR A 109 -22.85 -9.58 2.12
C THR A 109 -21.87 -10.72 2.42
N ARG A 110 -21.16 -11.22 1.39
CA ARG A 110 -20.21 -12.34 1.54
C ARG A 110 -18.79 -11.89 1.89
N CYS A 111 -18.33 -10.78 1.33
CA CYS A 111 -16.94 -10.33 1.43
C CYS A 111 -16.72 -9.30 2.55
N PHE A 112 -17.75 -8.54 2.95
CA PHE A 112 -17.64 -7.57 4.04
C PHE A 112 -17.29 -8.21 5.39
N PRO A 113 -17.87 -9.35 5.82
CA PRO A 113 -17.45 -10.02 7.05
C PRO A 113 -15.97 -10.43 7.05
N VAL A 114 -15.42 -10.78 5.87
CA VAL A 114 -14.00 -11.10 5.70
C VAL A 114 -13.15 -9.85 5.92
N LEU A 115 -13.49 -8.75 5.26
CA LEU A 115 -12.82 -7.45 5.41
C LEU A 115 -12.88 -6.93 6.85
N GLN A 116 -14.06 -6.96 7.46
CA GLN A 116 -14.26 -6.57 8.86
C GLN A 116 -13.42 -7.43 9.78
N GLY A 117 -13.29 -8.72 9.46
CA GLY A 117 -12.39 -9.62 10.13
C GLY A 117 -10.94 -9.12 10.15
N PHE A 118 -10.45 -8.52 9.07
CA PHE A 118 -9.11 -7.94 9.00
C PHE A 118 -9.03 -6.49 9.50
N GLY A 119 -10.11 -5.96 10.07
CA GLY A 119 -10.17 -4.59 10.60
C GLY A 119 -10.40 -3.52 9.52
N PHE A 120 -10.81 -3.91 8.31
CA PHE A 120 -11.15 -2.98 7.24
C PHE A 120 -12.66 -2.74 7.18
N THR A 121 -13.03 -1.50 6.90
CA THR A 121 -14.42 -1.13 6.59
C THR A 121 -14.70 -1.36 5.11
N TRP A 122 -15.98 -1.41 4.74
CA TRP A 122 -16.35 -1.41 3.32
C TRP A 122 -15.92 -0.08 2.68
N PRO A 123 -15.15 -0.08 1.58
CA PRO A 123 -14.67 1.16 0.98
C PRO A 123 -15.81 2.04 0.48
N SER A 124 -15.74 3.34 0.71
CA SER A 124 -16.75 4.29 0.24
C SER A 124 -16.88 4.33 -1.29
N ALA A 125 -15.80 4.02 -2.01
CA ALA A 125 -15.82 3.88 -3.47
C ALA A 125 -16.69 2.71 -3.96
N LEU A 126 -16.93 1.70 -3.12
CA LEU A 126 -17.70 0.49 -3.43
C LEU A 126 -19.08 0.47 -2.77
N GLU A 127 -19.52 1.59 -2.20
CA GLU A 127 -20.78 1.66 -1.45
C GLU A 127 -22.00 1.41 -2.36
N CYS A 128 -22.82 0.40 -2.02
CA CYS A 128 -23.87 -0.08 -2.92
C CYS A 128 -25.00 0.93 -3.18
N SER A 129 -25.16 1.91 -2.30
CA SER A 129 -26.09 3.05 -2.45
C SER A 129 -25.82 3.88 -3.71
N LYS A 130 -24.58 3.87 -4.21
CA LYS A 130 -24.13 4.62 -5.40
C LYS A 130 -24.53 3.99 -6.73
N PHE A 131 -24.92 2.71 -6.73
CA PHE A 131 -25.22 1.98 -7.95
C PHE A 131 -26.74 1.94 -8.24
N PRO A 132 -27.15 1.88 -9.53
CA PRO A 132 -28.55 1.75 -9.93
C PRO A 132 -29.19 0.46 -9.40
N VAL A 133 -30.47 0.51 -9.04
CA VAL A 133 -31.19 -0.64 -8.46
C VAL A 133 -31.41 -1.74 -9.48
N GLU A 134 -31.88 -1.36 -10.68
CA GLU A 134 -32.23 -2.27 -11.76
C GLU A 134 -31.67 -1.76 -13.08
N ASN A 135 -31.44 -2.70 -14.00
CA ASN A 135 -31.04 -2.40 -15.36
C ASN A 135 -32.28 -2.06 -16.21
N ASN A 136 -32.43 -0.81 -16.63
CA ASN A 136 -33.55 -0.33 -17.44
C ASN A 136 -33.10 0.65 -18.53
N HIS A 137 -34.05 1.23 -19.28
CA HIS A 137 -33.74 2.16 -20.38
C HIS A 137 -33.13 3.50 -19.92
N GLU A 138 -33.33 3.88 -18.66
CA GLU A 138 -32.81 5.14 -18.08
C GLU A 138 -31.46 4.93 -17.38
N HIS A 139 -31.28 3.76 -16.77
CA HIS A 139 -30.12 3.36 -15.99
C HIS A 139 -29.63 1.97 -16.40
N MET A 140 -28.58 1.94 -17.21
CA MET A 140 -27.92 0.70 -17.59
C MET A 140 -26.92 0.28 -16.53
N CYS A 141 -26.98 -0.99 -16.12
CA CYS A 141 -26.03 -1.59 -15.19
C CYS A 141 -25.87 -3.09 -15.45
N MET A 142 -24.80 -3.68 -14.91
CA MET A 142 -24.49 -5.11 -15.06
C MET A 142 -24.90 -5.88 -13.80
N GLU A 143 -25.72 -6.91 -13.97
CA GLU A 143 -26.15 -7.82 -12.89
C GLU A 143 -25.08 -8.86 -12.52
N GLY A 144 -24.14 -9.12 -13.44
CA GLY A 144 -23.08 -10.11 -13.26
C GLY A 144 -23.48 -11.53 -13.65
N PRO A 145 -22.52 -12.48 -13.65
CA PRO A 145 -22.72 -13.85 -14.13
C PRO A 145 -23.54 -14.74 -13.17
N GLY A 146 -24.16 -14.16 -12.13
CA GLY A 146 -24.82 -14.89 -11.06
C GLY A 146 -23.81 -15.53 -10.09
N GLU A 147 -24.25 -15.79 -8.86
CA GLU A 147 -23.46 -16.60 -7.94
C GLU A 147 -23.57 -18.05 -8.40
N LYS A 148 -22.44 -18.71 -8.69
CA LYS A 148 -22.48 -20.16 -8.88
C LYS A 148 -22.85 -20.78 -7.53
N ASP A 149 -23.77 -21.75 -7.54
CA ASP A 149 -24.07 -22.63 -6.40
C ASP A 149 -22.87 -23.54 -6.08
N SER A 150 -21.70 -22.96 -5.87
CA SER A 150 -20.75 -23.56 -4.97
C SER A 150 -21.33 -23.34 -3.58
N PRO A 151 -21.33 -24.36 -2.70
CA PRO A 151 -21.65 -24.10 -1.32
C PRO A 151 -20.76 -22.92 -0.95
N ALA A 152 -21.38 -21.84 -0.46
CA ALA A 152 -20.65 -20.84 0.31
C ALA A 152 -19.64 -21.65 1.10
N ALA A 153 -18.35 -21.34 1.01
CA ALA A 153 -17.38 -21.95 1.87
C ALA A 153 -17.85 -21.60 3.29
N ALA A 154 -18.72 -22.45 3.81
CA ALA A 154 -19.06 -22.66 5.18
C ALA A 154 -17.81 -23.35 5.72
N VAL A 155 -16.72 -22.57 5.73
CA VAL A 155 -16.03 -22.41 7.00
C VAL A 155 -16.98 -21.57 7.84
N THR A 156 -18.05 -22.24 8.29
CA THR A 156 -18.55 -22.05 9.63
C THR A 156 -17.29 -21.93 10.50
N PRO A 157 -17.03 -20.82 11.20
CA PRO A 157 -16.42 -21.02 12.51
C PRO A 157 -17.40 -21.96 13.19
N SER A 158 -16.96 -23.09 13.71
CA SER A 158 -17.84 -24.05 14.36
C SER A 158 -18.57 -23.38 15.53
N LEU A 159 -19.72 -22.76 15.25
CA LEU A 159 -20.82 -22.67 16.17
C LEU A 159 -21.41 -24.06 16.20
N ALA A 160 -20.71 -24.96 16.89
CA ALA A 160 -21.37 -26.04 17.59
C ALA A 160 -22.49 -25.37 18.40
N ARG A 161 -23.72 -25.55 17.93
CA ARG A 161 -24.93 -25.30 18.69
C ARG A 161 -24.96 -26.33 19.81
N HIS A 162 -24.12 -26.13 20.82
CA HIS A 162 -24.40 -26.66 22.14
C HIS A 162 -25.47 -25.78 22.79
N PRO A 163 -26.42 -26.39 23.52
CA PRO A 163 -27.36 -25.61 24.34
C PRO A 163 -26.57 -24.73 25.31
N PRO A 164 -27.13 -23.63 25.82
CA PRO A 164 -26.39 -22.62 26.56
C PRO A 164 -25.94 -23.21 27.90
N SER A 165 -24.75 -23.80 27.92
CA SER A 165 -24.04 -24.09 29.16
C SER A 165 -23.10 -22.94 29.42
N LYS A 166 -23.35 -22.25 30.54
CA LYS A 166 -22.56 -21.15 31.07
C LYS A 166 -21.13 -21.65 31.35
N HIS A 167 -20.24 -21.57 30.38
CA HIS A 167 -18.81 -21.64 30.63
C HIS A 167 -18.10 -20.52 29.87
N ASN A 168 -17.51 -19.60 30.63
CA ASN A 168 -16.63 -18.54 30.16
C ASN A 168 -15.42 -19.15 29.45
N VAL A 169 -15.50 -19.32 28.13
CA VAL A 169 -14.34 -19.64 27.30
C VAL A 169 -13.66 -18.33 26.92
N HIS A 170 -12.59 -17.97 27.62
CA HIS A 170 -11.70 -16.89 27.19
C HIS A 170 -11.02 -17.31 25.87
N VAL A 171 -11.55 -16.84 24.75
CA VAL A 171 -10.85 -16.90 23.45
C VAL A 171 -9.58 -16.08 23.59
N ALA A 172 -8.42 -16.71 23.41
CA ALA A 172 -7.14 -16.03 23.53
C ALA A 172 -7.08 -14.86 22.52
N PRO A 173 -6.85 -13.62 22.99
CA PRO A 173 -6.74 -12.49 22.08
C PRO A 173 -5.52 -12.71 21.17
N CYS A 174 -5.67 -12.43 19.88
CA CYS A 174 -4.73 -12.75 18.78
C CYS A 174 -4.78 -14.16 18.18
N ALA A 175 -5.74 -15.02 18.58
CA ALA A 175 -5.93 -16.35 17.97
C ALA A 175 -6.22 -16.33 16.44
N LYS A 176 -6.61 -15.19 15.90
CA LYS A 176 -6.90 -14.97 14.48
C LYS A 176 -5.65 -14.98 13.57
N TYR A 177 -4.47 -14.67 14.10
CA TYR A 177 -3.28 -14.54 13.28
C TYR A 177 -2.64 -15.90 12.99
N SER A 178 -2.10 -16.07 11.77
CA SER A 178 -1.21 -17.20 11.48
C SER A 178 -0.02 -17.14 12.44
N ARG A 179 0.23 -18.24 13.16
CA ARG A 179 1.16 -18.32 14.31
C ARG A 179 0.78 -17.35 15.45
N SER A 180 -0.42 -17.53 16.01
CA SER A 180 -0.95 -16.73 17.14
C SER A 180 0.02 -16.59 18.32
N ASN A 181 0.86 -17.58 18.59
CA ASN A 181 1.89 -17.56 19.64
C ASN A 181 2.99 -16.49 19.45
N PHE A 182 3.06 -15.83 18.29
CA PHE A 182 4.03 -14.77 18.00
C PHE A 182 3.47 -13.35 18.20
N TYR A 183 2.24 -13.25 18.69
CA TYR A 183 1.55 -11.99 18.94
C TYR A 183 1.08 -11.91 20.37
N VAL A 184 1.11 -10.69 20.92
CA VAL A 184 0.59 -10.36 22.24
C VAL A 184 -0.44 -9.25 22.08
N TYR A 185 -1.56 -9.38 22.79
CA TYR A 185 -2.60 -8.37 22.76
C TYR A 185 -2.25 -7.21 23.68
N VAL A 186 -2.19 -6.01 23.10
CA VAL A 186 -1.88 -4.79 23.84
C VAL A 186 -3.18 -4.07 24.16
N ASN A 187 -3.61 -4.12 25.42
CA ASN A 187 -4.89 -3.55 25.88
C ASN A 187 -5.01 -2.05 25.60
N ARG A 188 -3.91 -1.29 25.63
CA ARG A 188 -3.92 0.16 25.39
C ARG A 188 -4.22 0.53 23.94
N SER A 189 -3.66 -0.22 22.98
CA SER A 189 -3.87 0.03 21.55
C SER A 189 -5.06 -0.76 20.99
N GLY A 190 -5.56 -1.75 21.74
CA GLY A 190 -6.60 -2.67 21.30
C GLY A 190 -6.16 -3.58 20.14
N ARG A 191 -4.86 -3.66 19.86
CA ARG A 191 -4.27 -4.36 18.72
C ARG A 191 -3.30 -5.46 19.17
N CYS A 192 -3.11 -6.45 18.31
CA CYS A 192 -2.11 -7.50 18.47
C CYS A 192 -0.75 -7.00 17.97
N ALA A 193 0.25 -6.99 18.85
CA ALA A 193 1.62 -6.61 18.52
C ALA A 193 2.52 -7.84 18.41
N PRO A 194 3.37 -7.93 17.37
CA PRO A 194 4.30 -9.04 17.22
C PRO A 194 5.44 -8.96 18.24
N LEU A 195 5.89 -10.12 18.73
CA LEU A 195 7.11 -10.21 19.54
C LEU A 195 8.34 -9.85 18.71
N CYS A 196 9.27 -9.11 19.32
CA CYS A 196 10.42 -8.56 18.59
C CYS A 196 11.43 -9.63 18.13
N ASP A 197 11.63 -10.66 18.96
CA ASP A 197 12.59 -11.75 18.71
C ASP A 197 12.03 -12.86 17.83
N LYS A 198 10.75 -12.79 17.42
CA LYS A 198 10.10 -13.85 16.65
C LYS A 198 10.17 -13.61 15.13
N ASP A 199 10.25 -14.70 14.39
CA ASP A 199 10.31 -14.72 12.93
C ASP A 199 8.89 -14.79 12.36
N VAL A 200 8.25 -13.62 12.31
CA VAL A 200 6.88 -13.46 11.82
C VAL A 200 6.85 -13.48 10.29
N LEU A 201 7.49 -12.49 9.65
CA LEU A 201 7.56 -12.32 8.18
C LEU A 201 8.92 -12.75 7.61
N PHE A 202 10.00 -12.54 8.37
CA PHE A 202 11.38 -12.75 7.94
C PHE A 202 12.14 -13.59 8.96
N SER A 203 13.05 -14.44 8.50
CA SER A 203 13.88 -15.28 9.37
C SER A 203 14.98 -14.46 10.06
N ALA A 204 15.54 -14.98 11.15
CA ALA A 204 16.71 -14.39 11.80
C ALA A 204 17.90 -14.17 10.84
N LYS A 205 18.06 -15.05 9.83
CA LYS A 205 19.11 -14.93 8.82
C LYS A 205 18.86 -13.73 7.90
N ASP A 206 17.62 -13.57 7.42
CA ASP A 206 17.24 -12.46 6.53
C ASP A 206 17.37 -11.11 7.26
N LYS A 207 16.95 -11.08 8.53
CA LYS A 207 17.09 -9.90 9.40
C LYS A 207 18.56 -9.49 9.55
N LYS A 208 19.45 -10.46 9.79
CA LYS A 208 20.89 -10.22 9.94
C LYS A 208 21.53 -9.80 8.61
N LEU A 209 21.12 -10.40 7.50
CA LEU A 209 21.58 -10.02 6.17
C LEU A 209 21.21 -8.55 5.87
N ALA A 210 19.97 -8.15 6.13
CA ALA A 210 19.51 -6.78 5.93
C ALA A 210 20.26 -5.79 6.82
N GLU A 211 20.52 -6.14 8.09
CA GLU A 211 21.29 -5.30 9.02
C GLU A 211 22.73 -5.07 8.55
N VAL A 212 23.43 -6.13 8.13
CA VAL A 212 24.80 -6.03 7.61
C VAL A 212 24.82 -5.24 6.30
N TRP A 213 23.90 -5.54 5.38
CA TRP A 213 23.82 -4.84 4.09
C TRP A 213 23.59 -3.33 4.27
N LEU A 214 22.61 -2.95 5.08
CA LEU A 214 22.24 -1.55 5.30
C LEU A 214 23.35 -0.80 6.05
N SER A 215 23.99 -1.42 7.05
CA SER A 215 25.10 -0.79 7.78
C SER A 215 26.34 -0.55 6.92
N VAL A 216 26.72 -1.51 6.07
CA VAL A 216 27.83 -1.34 5.11
C VAL A 216 27.51 -0.25 4.10
N SER A 217 26.29 -0.27 3.54
CA SER A 217 25.84 0.72 2.55
C SER A 217 25.82 2.14 3.15
N ALA A 218 25.34 2.27 4.39
CA ALA A 218 25.32 3.54 5.11
C ALA A 218 26.74 4.04 5.43
N ALA A 219 27.67 3.17 5.84
CA ALA A 219 29.04 3.55 6.12
C ALA A 219 29.77 4.08 4.87
N LEU A 220 29.60 3.41 3.72
CA LEU A 220 30.15 3.87 2.45
C LEU A 220 29.58 5.22 2.04
N CYS A 221 28.27 5.41 2.19
CA CYS A 221 27.58 6.67 1.91
C CYS A 221 28.04 7.80 2.87
N PHE A 222 28.24 7.49 4.15
CA PHE A 222 28.74 8.45 5.13
C PHE A 222 30.13 8.96 4.76
N VAL A 223 31.06 8.05 4.44
CA VAL A 223 32.43 8.43 4.08
C VAL A 223 32.46 9.25 2.79
N SER A 224 31.72 8.83 1.75
CA SER A 224 31.70 9.56 0.47
C SER A 224 31.07 10.95 0.59
N SER A 225 29.93 11.05 1.29
CA SER A 225 29.25 12.34 1.52
C SER A 225 30.04 13.27 2.44
N LEU A 226 30.72 12.73 3.47
CA LEU A 226 31.55 13.53 4.38
C LEU A 226 32.73 14.15 3.65
N LEU A 227 33.39 13.40 2.77
CA LEU A 227 34.48 13.91 1.93
C LEU A 227 33.98 15.01 0.98
N ALA A 228 32.80 14.84 0.38
CA ALA A 228 32.19 15.84 -0.47
C ALA A 228 31.89 17.14 0.32
N VAL A 229 31.21 17.04 1.47
CA VAL A 229 30.92 18.18 2.35
C VAL A 229 32.20 18.87 2.80
N PHE A 230 33.22 18.12 3.22
CA PHE A 230 34.51 18.69 3.63
C PHE A 230 35.19 19.46 2.49
N THR A 231 35.22 18.89 1.29
CA THR A 231 35.79 19.53 0.10
C THR A 231 35.07 20.84 -0.21
N PHE A 232 33.73 20.85 -0.16
CA PHE A 232 32.93 22.06 -0.34
C PHE A 232 33.19 23.10 0.75
N LEU A 233 33.30 22.70 2.02
CA LEU A 233 33.55 23.63 3.12
C LEU A 233 34.92 24.31 2.97
N VAL A 234 35.96 23.57 2.59
CA VAL A 234 37.31 24.11 2.39
C VAL A 234 37.37 25.10 1.22
N ASP A 235 36.72 24.78 0.08
CA ASP A 235 36.80 25.61 -1.12
C ASP A 235 35.71 26.71 -1.20
N SER A 236 34.65 26.61 -0.38
CA SER A 236 33.61 27.65 -0.27
C SER A 236 34.14 29.00 0.25
N GLY A 237 35.21 28.99 1.04
CA GLY A 237 35.89 30.20 1.53
C GLY A 237 36.62 30.98 0.44
N GLY A 238 36.91 30.36 -0.71
CA GLY A 238 37.62 30.99 -1.84
C GLY A 238 36.71 31.64 -2.89
N GLY A 239 35.38 31.61 -2.72
CA GLY A 239 34.43 32.22 -3.67
C GLY A 239 34.29 31.49 -5.01
N ARG A 240 34.87 30.29 -5.15
CA ARG A 240 34.97 29.53 -6.40
C ARG A 240 33.65 28.92 -6.86
N PHE A 241 32.74 28.59 -5.93
CA PHE A 241 31.46 27.94 -6.24
C PHE A 241 30.27 28.93 -6.26
N ARG A 242 29.86 29.31 -7.47
CA ARG A 242 28.61 30.02 -7.77
C ARG A 242 27.53 29.02 -8.18
N TYR A 243 26.26 29.41 -8.09
CA TYR A 243 25.12 28.64 -8.63
C TYR A 243 25.44 28.23 -10.08
N PRO A 244 25.39 26.94 -10.47
CA PRO A 244 24.51 25.85 -10.00
C PRO A 244 25.15 24.79 -9.06
N GLU A 245 26.37 24.96 -8.55
CA GLU A 245 27.07 23.89 -7.80
C GLU A 245 26.76 23.85 -6.29
N ARG A 246 26.17 24.93 -5.76
CA ARG A 246 25.81 25.06 -4.33
C ARG A 246 24.72 24.08 -3.84
N PRO A 247 23.63 23.81 -4.59
CA PRO A 247 22.65 22.79 -4.22
C PRO A 247 23.24 21.39 -3.98
N LEU A 248 24.30 21.03 -4.71
CA LEU A 248 24.96 19.73 -4.58
C LEU A 248 25.60 19.52 -3.19
N ALA A 249 26.05 20.60 -2.54
CA ALA A 249 26.56 20.55 -1.18
C ALA A 249 25.46 20.28 -0.14
N PHE A 250 24.26 20.87 -0.33
CA PHE A 250 23.10 20.61 0.53
C PHE A 250 22.57 19.18 0.34
N LEU A 251 22.57 18.67 -0.89
CA LEU A 251 22.24 17.28 -1.18
C LEU A 251 23.21 16.31 -0.48
N ALA A 252 24.52 16.56 -0.58
CA ALA A 252 25.55 15.77 0.09
C ALA A 252 25.39 15.81 1.63
N LEU A 253 25.07 16.98 2.20
CA LEU A 253 24.79 17.12 3.63
C LEU A 253 23.56 16.32 4.06
N CYS A 254 22.48 16.33 3.27
CA CYS A 254 21.28 15.55 3.56
C CYS A 254 21.57 14.04 3.56
N TYR A 255 22.29 13.54 2.56
CA TYR A 255 22.70 12.13 2.55
C TYR A 255 23.66 11.78 3.69
N ASN A 256 24.54 12.70 4.09
CA ASN A 256 25.40 12.50 5.26
C ASN A 256 24.56 12.33 6.54
N LEU A 257 23.60 13.22 6.79
CA LEU A 257 22.74 13.14 7.99
C LEU A 257 21.78 11.94 7.95
N ALA A 258 21.29 11.55 6.77
CA ALA A 258 20.52 10.31 6.61
C ALA A 258 21.38 9.06 6.92
N SER A 259 22.64 9.04 6.48
CA SER A 259 23.57 7.94 6.78
C SER A 259 23.92 7.86 8.28
N VAL A 260 23.97 9.00 8.99
CA VAL A 260 24.07 9.04 10.46
C VAL A 260 22.86 8.36 11.12
N GLY A 261 21.65 8.55 10.61
CA GLY A 261 20.45 7.84 11.11
C GLY A 261 20.59 6.32 11.04
N TRP A 262 21.12 5.79 9.93
CA TRP A 262 21.45 4.37 9.79
C TRP A 262 22.60 3.93 10.71
N GLY A 263 23.60 4.79 10.92
CA GLY A 263 24.70 4.56 11.86
C GLY A 263 24.23 4.46 13.31
N VAL A 264 23.36 5.38 13.76
CA VAL A 264 22.73 5.34 15.08
C VAL A 264 21.95 4.04 15.26
N ARG A 265 21.20 3.63 14.23
CA ARG A 265 20.48 2.35 14.25
C ARG A 265 21.41 1.14 14.40
N ALA A 266 22.53 1.13 13.68
CA ALA A 266 23.51 0.06 13.75
C ALA A 266 24.22 0.03 15.13
N ALA A 267 24.56 1.19 15.68
CA ALA A 267 25.26 1.30 16.97
C ALA A 267 24.37 0.95 18.17
N ALA A 268 23.12 1.42 18.19
CA ALA A 268 22.16 1.09 19.24
C ALA A 268 21.67 -0.37 19.14
N GLY A 269 21.78 -0.98 17.96
CA GLY A 269 21.35 -2.34 17.69
C GLY A 269 19.84 -2.45 17.50
N ARG A 270 19.42 -3.56 16.88
CA ARG A 270 18.01 -3.83 16.54
C ARG A 270 17.08 -3.68 17.73
N ASN A 271 17.44 -4.25 18.88
CA ASN A 271 16.51 -4.34 20.01
C ASN A 271 16.27 -3.00 20.69
N ALA A 272 17.28 -2.15 20.77
CA ALA A 272 17.16 -0.84 21.41
C ALA A 272 16.41 0.18 20.55
N VAL A 273 16.30 -0.04 19.24
CA VAL A 273 15.65 0.89 18.30
C VAL A 273 14.26 0.41 17.89
N ALA A 274 14.10 -0.89 17.64
CA ALA A 274 12.86 -1.44 17.09
C ALA A 274 11.93 -2.06 18.15
N CYS A 275 12.45 -2.41 19.33
CA CYS A 275 11.65 -3.03 20.38
C CYS A 275 11.39 -2.08 21.55
N HIS A 276 10.28 -2.31 22.25
CA HIS A 276 9.96 -1.62 23.48
C HIS A 276 9.30 -2.59 24.49
N PRO A 277 9.62 -2.49 25.80
CA PRO A 277 8.97 -3.30 26.82
C PRO A 277 7.54 -2.81 27.11
N ASP A 278 6.56 -3.72 27.23
CA ASP A 278 5.21 -3.36 27.70
C ASP A 278 5.09 -3.59 29.21
N PRO A 279 4.51 -2.65 29.97
CA PRO A 279 4.36 -2.77 31.42
C PRO A 279 3.50 -3.97 31.87
N ASN A 280 2.61 -4.49 31.01
CA ASN A 280 1.84 -5.70 31.30
C ASN A 280 2.60 -7.00 30.98
N TYR A 281 3.65 -6.94 30.16
CA TYR A 281 4.42 -8.09 29.69
C TYR A 281 5.92 -7.81 29.84
N THR A 282 6.39 -7.81 31.09
CA THR A 282 7.76 -7.42 31.46
C THR A 282 8.84 -8.38 30.95
N SER A 283 8.49 -9.61 30.57
CA SER A 283 9.43 -10.62 30.06
C SER A 283 9.56 -10.67 28.54
N GLN A 284 8.80 -9.87 27.79
CA GLN A 284 8.76 -9.92 26.33
C GLN A 284 8.86 -8.53 25.71
N LEU A 285 9.82 -8.37 24.80
CA LEU A 285 9.97 -7.17 23.99
C LEU A 285 9.02 -7.23 22.79
N LEU A 286 8.19 -6.20 22.63
CA LEU A 286 7.31 -6.08 21.48
C LEU A 286 7.92 -5.16 20.45
N LEU A 287 7.59 -5.41 19.18
CA LEU A 287 7.96 -4.49 18.11
C LEU A 287 7.17 -3.18 18.27
N SER A 288 7.88 -2.06 18.25
CA SER A 288 7.28 -0.73 18.38
C SER A 288 6.23 -0.52 17.29
N GLN A 289 4.96 -0.32 17.69
CA GLN A 289 3.87 0.06 16.79
C GLN A 289 3.65 1.57 16.75
N ASP A 290 4.01 2.27 17.82
CA ASP A 290 3.91 3.72 17.95
C ASP A 290 5.31 4.32 18.11
N GLY A 291 5.61 5.36 17.32
CA GLY A 291 6.94 5.98 17.30
C GLY A 291 7.36 6.67 18.60
N LEU A 292 6.41 6.96 19.50
CA LEU A 292 6.65 7.69 20.75
C LEU A 292 7.09 6.78 21.92
N GLY A 293 6.91 5.45 21.79
CA GLY A 293 7.27 4.51 22.86
C GLY A 293 8.77 4.37 23.06
N ASN A 294 9.57 4.52 21.99
CA ASN A 294 11.02 4.35 22.06
C ASN A 294 11.72 5.58 21.44
N ALA A 295 12.43 6.34 22.27
CA ALA A 295 13.14 7.54 21.84
C ALA A 295 14.18 7.26 20.75
N ASN A 296 14.86 6.11 20.79
CA ASN A 296 15.82 5.72 19.75
C ASN A 296 15.12 5.48 18.41
N CYS A 297 13.91 4.90 18.44
CA CYS A 297 13.07 4.73 17.25
C CYS A 297 12.72 6.08 16.63
N ALA A 298 12.26 7.03 17.47
CA ALA A 298 11.88 8.37 17.03
C ALA A 298 13.07 9.14 16.42
N VAL A 299 14.24 9.11 17.07
CA VAL A 299 15.45 9.80 16.56
C VAL A 299 15.87 9.23 15.20
N VAL A 300 15.93 7.90 15.08
CA VAL A 300 16.27 7.26 13.80
C VAL A 300 15.24 7.59 12.73
N PHE A 301 13.95 7.53 13.06
CA PHE A 301 12.87 7.90 12.14
C PHE A 301 12.99 9.35 11.66
N LEU A 302 13.20 10.31 12.57
CA LEU A 302 13.32 11.72 12.22
C LEU A 302 14.51 12.00 11.31
N LEU A 303 15.68 11.41 11.60
CA LEU A 303 16.87 11.56 10.76
C LEU A 303 16.64 11.00 9.35
N LEU A 304 16.09 9.78 9.25
CA LEU A 304 15.88 9.13 7.96
C LEU A 304 14.77 9.78 7.15
N TYR A 305 13.66 10.12 7.79
CA TYR A 305 12.50 10.68 7.13
C TYR A 305 12.78 12.12 6.69
N TYR A 306 13.22 12.99 7.58
CA TYR A 306 13.41 14.40 7.24
C TYR A 306 14.51 14.58 6.19
N PHE A 307 15.71 14.03 6.43
CA PHE A 307 16.82 14.20 5.50
C PHE A 307 16.69 13.38 4.22
N GLY A 308 15.98 12.25 4.26
CA GLY A 308 15.63 11.51 3.05
C GLY A 308 14.67 12.27 2.14
N ASN A 309 13.62 12.88 2.71
CA ASN A 309 12.72 13.73 1.93
C ASN A 309 13.41 15.01 1.46
N ALA A 310 14.22 15.65 2.31
CA ALA A 310 14.98 16.83 1.91
C ALA A 310 15.93 16.54 0.74
N ALA A 311 16.63 15.40 0.76
CA ALA A 311 17.50 14.97 -0.33
C ALA A 311 16.74 14.67 -1.63
N ALA A 312 15.46 14.29 -1.56
CA ALA A 312 14.64 14.07 -2.75
C ALA A 312 14.08 15.38 -3.35
N VAL A 313 13.98 16.44 -2.54
CA VAL A 313 13.53 17.77 -2.96
C VAL A 313 14.69 18.58 -3.55
N TRP A 314 15.90 18.43 -2.99
CA TRP A 314 17.13 19.04 -3.51
C TRP A 314 17.57 18.41 -4.84
#